data_AF-A0A9E3JTZ7-F1
#
_entry.id   AF-A0A9E3JTZ7-F1
#
_cell.length_a   1.000
_cell.length_b   1.000
_cell.length_c   1.000
_cell.angle_alpha   90.00
_cell.angle_beta   90.00
_cell.angle_gamma   90.00
#
_symmetry.space_group_name_H-M   'P 1'
#
loop_
_entity.id
_entity.type
_entity.pdbx_description
1 polymer ?
#
loop_
_entity_poly.entity_id
_entity_poly.type
_entity_poly.pdbx_seq_one_letter_code
_entity_poly.pdbx_strand_id
1 'polypeptide(L)'
;MNRGLGTQLRHLIELLDGDVAQAYVEAGLDYLPRYTPVMRVLAAQQAATIGQIAQAAGITQPAATQTVARMKEVGLITRTRLYRFERTRMITSSTAAPTVTPRPWYQRFLGFALTRIVLGLVALALSAGVVSNVIRALVPKDVRMGWPSLVTAAVVLLVYIGWVRLTERRPVAELARPGAVREALAGLVGGFALVALVVALAAMAGVYYVAAAPGWSLLLLVPLAQMAFAGVIEETMFRGLVFRITEGALGTWPAVAISSVLFGLAHLSAGTGLLVVAGASVAGVLFAATYLLTRRLWLSIGVHAGWNYALGTIFSVPVSGQERGPALLVGRLTGPEWLSGGAYGLEASVLALAVVGVAATSLLWLAKRRNGGTLANRAHSG
;
A
#
# COMPACT_ATOMS: atom_id res chain seq x y z
N MET A 1 21.35 8.76 -20.77
CA MET A 1 21.97 7.55 -21.35
C MET A 1 20.87 6.53 -21.65
N ASN A 2 20.56 6.31 -22.93
CA ASN A 2 19.64 5.25 -23.34
C ASN A 2 20.29 3.90 -23.03
N ARG A 3 19.66 3.09 -22.18
CA ARG A 3 20.08 1.69 -21.98
C ARG A 3 19.90 0.96 -23.32
N GLY A 4 20.95 0.31 -23.81
CA GLY A 4 20.88 -0.47 -25.05
C GLY A 4 19.85 -1.61 -24.96
N LEU A 5 19.31 -2.03 -26.10
CA LEU A 5 18.29 -3.08 -26.21
C LEU A 5 18.65 -4.36 -25.43
N GLY A 6 19.92 -4.78 -25.49
CA GLY A 6 20.40 -5.95 -24.75
C GLY A 6 20.32 -5.80 -23.22
N THR A 7 20.55 -4.61 -22.68
CA THR A 7 20.40 -4.32 -21.25
C THR A 7 18.93 -4.35 -20.83
N GLN A 8 18.03 -3.85 -21.69
CA GLN A 8 16.59 -3.88 -21.43
C GLN A 8 16.04 -5.31 -21.47
N LEU A 9 16.44 -6.12 -22.45
CA LEU A 9 16.06 -7.52 -22.55
C LEU A 9 16.57 -8.36 -21.37
N ARG A 10 17.82 -8.13 -20.94
CA ARG A 10 18.35 -8.80 -19.74
C ARG A 10 17.57 -8.44 -18.49
N HIS A 11 17.25 -7.16 -18.31
CA HIS A 11 16.46 -6.70 -17.18
C HIS A 11 15.03 -7.29 -17.19
N LEU A 12 14.41 -7.40 -18.37
CA LEU A 12 13.11 -8.04 -18.54
C LEU A 12 13.16 -9.52 -18.13
N ILE A 13 14.18 -10.26 -18.58
CA ILE A 13 14.37 -11.68 -18.22
C ILE A 13 14.59 -11.82 -16.70
N GLU A 14 15.37 -10.95 -16.07
CA GLU A 14 15.59 -10.97 -14.63
C GLU A 14 14.29 -10.73 -13.83
N LEU A 15 13.42 -9.84 -14.30
CA LEU A 15 12.11 -9.62 -13.70
C LEU A 15 11.20 -10.85 -13.87
N LEU A 16 11.10 -11.38 -15.09
CA LEU A 16 10.29 -12.57 -15.40
C LEU A 16 10.75 -13.80 -14.61
N ASP A 17 12.06 -14.08 -14.56
CA ASP A 17 12.60 -15.19 -13.77
C ASP A 17 12.31 -15.00 -12.28
N GLY A 18 12.33 -13.76 -11.77
CA GLY A 18 11.93 -13.46 -10.40
C GLY A 18 10.48 -13.82 -10.12
N ASP A 19 9.58 -13.36 -10.99
CA ASP A 19 8.13 -13.55 -10.83
C ASP A 19 7.72 -15.02 -11.01
N VAL A 20 8.30 -15.73 -11.98
CA VAL A 20 8.06 -17.17 -12.18
C VAL A 20 8.61 -17.98 -11.01
N ALA A 21 9.78 -17.63 -10.48
CA ALA A 21 10.31 -18.27 -9.27
C ALA A 21 9.38 -18.05 -8.07
N GLN A 22 8.81 -16.85 -7.94
CA GLN A 22 7.83 -16.56 -6.90
C GLN A 22 6.56 -17.39 -7.08
N ALA A 23 6.05 -17.53 -8.30
CA ALA A 23 4.90 -18.38 -8.61
C ALA A 23 5.15 -19.85 -8.25
N TYR A 24 6.35 -20.38 -8.51
CA TYR A 24 6.74 -21.73 -8.08
C TYR A 24 6.79 -21.85 -6.56
N VAL A 25 7.35 -20.87 -5.87
CA VAL A 25 7.33 -20.81 -4.40
C VAL A 25 5.90 -20.78 -3.89
N GLU A 26 5.01 -20.00 -4.51
CA GLU A 26 3.57 -19.92 -4.23
C GLU A 26 2.84 -21.25 -4.40
N ALA A 27 3.18 -21.99 -5.46
CA ALA A 27 2.71 -23.35 -5.69
C ALA A 27 3.35 -24.41 -4.77
N GLY A 28 4.36 -24.05 -3.98
CA GLY A 28 5.08 -24.97 -3.10
C GLY A 28 6.08 -25.87 -3.83
N LEU A 29 6.51 -25.47 -5.02
CA LEU A 29 7.48 -26.19 -5.86
C LEU A 29 8.91 -25.74 -5.52
N ASP A 30 9.79 -26.69 -5.16
CA ASP A 30 11.24 -26.45 -5.11
C ASP A 30 11.85 -26.53 -6.52
N TYR A 31 11.46 -25.57 -7.36
CA TYR A 31 11.80 -25.53 -8.76
C TYR A 31 12.17 -24.11 -9.17
N LEU A 32 13.24 -23.95 -9.95
CA LEU A 32 13.69 -22.65 -10.44
C LEU A 32 13.40 -22.52 -11.94
N PRO A 33 13.02 -21.33 -12.44
CA PRO A 33 12.74 -21.10 -13.87
C PRO A 33 13.90 -21.53 -14.78
N ARG A 34 15.14 -21.31 -14.34
CA ARG A 34 16.35 -21.75 -15.03
C ARG A 34 16.49 -23.27 -15.23
N TYR A 35 15.71 -24.09 -14.53
CA TYR A 35 15.70 -25.55 -14.73
C TYR A 35 14.88 -25.94 -15.98
N THR A 36 13.92 -25.11 -16.39
CA THR A 36 12.98 -25.41 -17.48
C THR A 36 13.64 -25.71 -18.82
N PRO A 37 14.65 -24.93 -19.29
CA PRO A 37 15.33 -25.26 -20.54
C PRO A 37 16.00 -26.65 -20.51
N VAL A 38 16.64 -27.01 -19.39
CA VAL A 38 17.27 -28.32 -19.21
C VAL A 38 16.22 -29.43 -19.17
N MET A 39 15.14 -29.25 -18.42
CA MET A 39 14.04 -30.22 -18.35
C MET A 39 13.34 -30.43 -19.69
N ARG A 40 13.20 -29.40 -20.53
CA ARG A 40 12.66 -29.53 -21.89
C ARG A 40 13.54 -30.39 -22.79
N VAL A 41 14.87 -30.21 -22.72
CA VAL A 41 15.81 -31.06 -23.49
C VAL A 41 15.71 -32.51 -23.03
N LEU A 42 15.68 -32.75 -21.72
CA LEU A 42 15.58 -34.11 -21.16
C LEU A 42 14.21 -34.75 -21.45
N ALA A 43 13.12 -33.98 -21.49
CA ALA A 43 11.81 -34.47 -21.91
C ALA A 43 11.79 -34.89 -23.39
N ALA A 44 12.55 -34.21 -24.25
CA ALA A 44 12.63 -34.53 -25.68
C ALA A 44 13.60 -35.67 -25.99
N GLN A 45 14.75 -35.74 -25.31
CA GLN A 45 15.85 -36.65 -25.66
C GLN A 45 16.01 -37.83 -24.67
N GLN A 46 15.28 -37.82 -23.54
CA GLN A 46 15.38 -38.74 -22.39
C GLN A 46 16.74 -38.76 -21.68
N ALA A 47 17.84 -38.66 -22.43
CA ALA A 47 19.21 -38.59 -21.94
C ALA A 47 20.05 -37.65 -22.83
N ALA A 48 20.84 -36.76 -22.23
CA ALA A 48 21.73 -35.87 -22.97
C ALA A 48 23.04 -35.58 -22.20
N THR A 49 24.13 -35.29 -22.91
CA THR A 49 25.36 -34.76 -22.31
C THR A 49 25.21 -33.28 -21.95
N ILE A 50 26.08 -32.74 -21.09
CA ILE A 50 26.10 -31.30 -20.77
C ILE A 50 26.26 -30.45 -22.04
N GLY A 51 27.10 -30.89 -22.99
CA GLY A 51 27.29 -30.18 -24.26
C GLY A 51 26.02 -30.14 -25.11
N GLN A 52 25.34 -31.29 -25.24
CA GLN A 52 24.06 -31.37 -25.95
C GLN A 52 22.96 -30.54 -25.26
N ILE A 53 22.92 -30.53 -23.93
CA ILE A 53 22.00 -29.68 -23.17
C ILE A 53 22.29 -28.20 -23.43
N ALA A 54 23.54 -27.77 -23.34
CA ALA A 54 23.93 -26.38 -23.59
C ALA A 54 23.51 -25.94 -25.00
N GLN A 55 23.79 -26.77 -26.00
CA GLN A 55 23.43 -26.50 -27.39
C GLN A 55 21.92 -26.45 -27.61
N ALA A 56 21.18 -27.48 -27.16
CA ALA A 56 19.74 -27.59 -27.40
C ALA A 56 18.91 -26.60 -26.56
N ALA A 57 19.37 -26.24 -25.37
CA ALA A 57 18.73 -25.25 -24.51
C ALA A 57 19.12 -23.80 -24.85
N GLY A 58 20.08 -23.60 -25.76
CA GLY A 58 20.56 -22.26 -26.15
C GLY A 58 21.28 -21.51 -25.01
N ILE A 59 21.94 -22.23 -24.10
CA ILE A 59 22.66 -21.66 -22.95
C ILE A 59 24.15 -21.99 -23.01
N THR A 60 24.97 -21.21 -22.30
CA THR A 60 26.42 -21.48 -22.27
C THR A 60 26.72 -22.78 -21.53
N GLN A 61 27.81 -23.45 -21.93
CA GLN A 61 28.24 -24.70 -21.30
C GLN A 61 28.52 -24.56 -19.78
N PRO A 62 29.10 -23.44 -19.28
CA PRO A 62 29.19 -23.20 -17.84
C PRO A 62 27.83 -23.09 -17.15
N ALA A 63 26.85 -22.39 -17.75
CA ALA A 63 25.51 -22.23 -17.20
C ALA A 63 24.75 -23.57 -17.15
N ALA A 64 24.88 -24.40 -18.19
CA ALA A 64 24.35 -25.77 -18.21
C ALA A 64 24.99 -26.62 -17.10
N THR A 65 26.31 -26.52 -16.92
CA THR A 65 27.04 -27.26 -15.89
C THR A 65 26.56 -26.92 -14.47
N GLN A 66 26.46 -25.62 -14.16
CA GLN A 66 25.99 -25.14 -12.86
C GLN A 66 24.53 -25.53 -12.61
N THR A 67 23.67 -25.34 -13.61
CA THR A 67 22.25 -25.69 -13.51
C THR A 67 22.07 -27.18 -13.26
N VAL A 68 22.75 -28.05 -14.01
CA VAL A 68 22.73 -29.51 -13.83
C VAL A 68 23.27 -29.89 -12.44
N ALA A 69 24.36 -29.26 -11.98
CA ALA A 69 24.88 -29.56 -10.64
C ALA A 69 23.83 -29.28 -9.56
N ARG A 70 23.14 -28.13 -9.64
CA ARG A 70 22.09 -27.77 -8.69
C ARG A 70 20.84 -28.66 -8.82
N MET A 71 20.41 -28.97 -10.03
CA MET A 71 19.27 -29.89 -10.27
C MET A 71 19.54 -31.29 -9.70
N LYS A 72 20.80 -31.73 -9.69
CA LYS A 72 21.19 -32.99 -9.04
C LYS A 72 21.07 -32.90 -7.51
N GLU A 73 21.46 -31.78 -6.91
CA GLU A 73 21.34 -31.55 -5.46
C GLU A 73 19.88 -31.60 -4.99
N VAL A 74 18.95 -31.05 -5.77
CA VAL A 74 17.50 -31.10 -5.50
C VAL A 74 16.82 -32.37 -6.04
N GLY A 75 17.58 -33.35 -6.51
CA GLY A 75 17.06 -34.67 -6.91
C GLY A 75 16.26 -34.73 -8.23
N LEU A 76 16.24 -33.66 -9.03
CA LEU A 76 15.49 -33.59 -10.28
C LEU A 76 16.13 -34.40 -11.43
N ILE A 77 17.43 -34.64 -11.37
CA ILE A 77 18.17 -35.36 -12.42
C ILE A 77 19.20 -36.33 -11.85
N THR A 78 19.49 -37.36 -12.63
CA THR A 78 20.50 -38.36 -12.32
C THR A 78 21.59 -38.34 -13.38
N ARG A 79 22.84 -38.65 -12.98
CA ARG A 79 23.95 -38.84 -13.91
C ARG A 79 24.27 -40.32 -14.02
N THR A 80 24.09 -40.89 -15.20
CA THR A 80 24.36 -42.31 -15.48
C THR A 80 25.60 -42.42 -16.37
N ARG A 81 26.51 -43.35 -16.04
CA ARG A 81 27.63 -43.72 -16.91
C ARG A 81 27.17 -44.83 -17.84
N LEU A 82 27.37 -44.66 -19.15
CA LEU A 82 27.17 -45.76 -20.10
C LEU A 82 28.41 -46.66 -20.07
N TYR A 83 28.18 -47.96 -19.81
CA TYR A 83 29.21 -48.98 -19.62
C TYR A 83 30.08 -49.27 -20.87
N ARG A 84 29.79 -48.63 -22.02
CA ARG A 84 30.46 -48.92 -23.30
C ARG A 84 31.41 -47.82 -23.79
N PHE A 85 31.48 -46.66 -23.14
CA PHE A 85 32.43 -45.59 -23.47
C PHE A 85 32.84 -44.83 -22.20
N GLU A 86 34.06 -45.07 -21.70
CA GLU A 86 34.51 -44.64 -20.35
C GLU A 86 34.60 -43.12 -20.10
N ARG A 87 34.18 -42.26 -21.02
CA ARG A 87 34.34 -40.80 -20.88
C ARG A 87 33.05 -39.97 -20.99
N THR A 88 31.92 -40.54 -21.40
CA THR A 88 30.70 -39.76 -21.66
C THR A 88 29.67 -39.95 -20.55
N ARG A 89 29.40 -38.88 -19.78
CA ARG A 89 28.36 -38.87 -18.74
C ARG A 89 27.04 -38.36 -19.33
N MET A 90 26.00 -39.17 -19.23
CA MET A 90 24.65 -38.78 -19.65
C MET A 90 23.86 -38.28 -18.44
N ILE A 91 23.03 -37.27 -18.69
CA ILE A 91 22.09 -36.72 -17.72
C ILE A 91 20.71 -37.18 -18.14
N THR A 92 19.94 -37.71 -17.20
CA THR A 92 18.55 -38.14 -17.38
C THR A 92 17.66 -37.47 -16.35
N SER A 93 16.40 -37.22 -16.69
CA SER A 93 15.42 -36.79 -15.69
C SER A 93 15.21 -37.89 -14.65
N SER A 94 15.12 -37.50 -13.38
CA SER A 94 14.68 -38.42 -12.33
C SER A 94 13.18 -38.68 -12.52
N THR A 95 12.71 -39.89 -12.20
CA THR A 95 11.28 -40.20 -12.10
C THR A 95 10.65 -39.59 -10.84
N ALA A 96 11.46 -39.08 -9.91
CA ALA A 96 10.98 -38.32 -8.76
C ALA A 96 10.39 -36.99 -9.24
N ALA A 97 9.08 -36.81 -9.05
CA ALA A 97 8.44 -35.52 -9.23
C ALA A 97 9.13 -34.46 -8.34
N PRO A 98 9.18 -33.17 -8.74
CA PRO A 98 9.67 -32.11 -7.87
C PRO A 98 8.99 -32.22 -6.51
N THR A 99 9.78 -32.35 -5.44
CA THR A 99 9.26 -32.52 -4.08
C THR A 99 8.50 -31.25 -3.70
N VAL A 100 7.18 -31.39 -3.53
CA VAL A 100 6.35 -30.34 -2.94
C VAL A 100 6.63 -30.34 -1.45
N THR A 101 7.54 -29.47 -0.98
CA THR A 101 7.73 -29.30 0.46
C THR A 101 6.45 -28.71 1.04
N PRO A 102 5.74 -29.39 1.96
CA PRO A 102 4.53 -28.85 2.54
C PRO A 102 4.88 -27.59 3.32
N ARG A 103 4.35 -26.44 2.86
CA ARG A 103 4.48 -25.17 3.55
C ARG A 103 4.08 -25.34 5.02
N PRO A 104 4.86 -24.81 5.98
CA PRO A 104 4.44 -24.73 7.38
C PRO A 104 3.04 -24.09 7.48
N TRP A 105 2.24 -24.56 8.43
CA TRP A 105 0.83 -24.13 8.56
C TRP A 105 0.67 -22.60 8.60
N TYR A 106 1.60 -21.88 9.24
CA TYR A 106 1.58 -20.42 9.34
C TYR A 106 1.76 -19.73 7.98
N GLN A 107 2.52 -20.31 7.05
CA GLN A 107 2.69 -19.76 5.69
C GLN A 107 1.43 -19.96 4.85
N ARG A 108 0.70 -21.07 5.07
CA ARG A 108 -0.60 -21.30 4.42
C ARG A 108 -1.65 -20.33 4.97
N PHE A 109 -1.66 -20.14 6.29
CA PHE A 109 -2.55 -19.21 6.98
C PHE A 109 -2.32 -17.75 6.54
N LEU A 110 -1.06 -17.32 6.43
CA LEU A 110 -0.68 -16.01 5.89
C LEU A 110 -0.85 -15.90 4.36
N GLY A 111 -1.12 -17.00 3.65
CA GLY A 111 -1.43 -16.96 2.21
C GLY A 111 -2.75 -16.23 1.93
N PHE A 112 -3.73 -16.35 2.82
CA PHE A 112 -5.04 -15.74 2.65
C PHE A 112 -4.99 -14.22 2.80
N ALA A 113 -5.58 -13.52 1.81
CA ALA A 113 -5.64 -12.06 1.77
C ALA A 113 -6.29 -11.46 3.03
N LEU A 114 -7.43 -12.01 3.46
CA LEU A 114 -8.15 -11.52 4.64
C LEU A 114 -7.32 -11.68 5.92
N THR A 115 -6.65 -12.82 6.09
CA THR A 115 -5.77 -13.04 7.24
C THR A 115 -4.64 -12.01 7.29
N ARG A 116 -4.01 -11.73 6.15
CA ARG A 116 -2.95 -10.70 6.06
C ARG A 116 -3.48 -9.30 6.40
N ILE A 117 -4.69 -8.98 5.92
CA ILE A 117 -5.32 -7.69 6.23
C ILE A 117 -5.59 -7.60 7.74
N VAL A 118 -6.30 -8.56 8.32
CA VAL A 118 -6.70 -8.50 9.74
C VAL A 118 -5.49 -8.44 10.67
N LEU A 119 -4.52 -9.34 10.50
CA LEU A 119 -3.33 -9.36 11.34
C LEU A 119 -2.46 -8.12 11.14
N GLY A 120 -2.36 -7.60 9.92
CA GLY A 120 -1.64 -6.37 9.63
C GLY A 120 -2.31 -5.16 10.29
N LEU A 121 -3.64 -5.03 10.23
CA LEU A 121 -4.39 -3.97 10.91
C LEU A 121 -4.15 -4.02 12.41
N VAL A 122 -4.21 -5.21 13.01
CA VAL A 122 -3.92 -5.43 14.43
C VAL A 122 -2.48 -5.03 14.76
N ALA A 123 -1.50 -5.46 13.96
CA ALA A 123 -0.09 -5.11 14.20
C ALA A 123 0.15 -3.59 14.16
N LEU A 124 -0.43 -2.89 13.19
CA LEU A 124 -0.31 -1.44 13.07
C LEU A 124 -0.98 -0.72 14.26
N ALA A 125 -2.22 -1.08 14.60
CA ALA A 125 -2.95 -0.49 15.72
C ALA A 125 -2.26 -0.74 17.06
N LEU A 126 -1.80 -1.98 17.31
CA LEU A 126 -1.06 -2.34 18.51
C LEU A 126 0.25 -1.57 18.62
N SER A 127 1.02 -1.46 17.53
CA SER A 127 2.28 -0.70 17.54
C SER A 127 2.05 0.77 17.91
N ALA A 128 1.01 1.39 17.35
CA ALA A 128 0.64 2.77 17.65
C ALA A 128 0.22 2.94 19.12
N GLY A 129 -0.61 2.01 19.62
CA GLY A 129 -1.08 2.00 21.01
C GLY A 129 0.06 1.80 22.02
N VAL A 130 0.95 0.84 21.78
CA VAL A 130 2.10 0.56 22.64
C VAL A 130 3.03 1.77 22.71
N VAL A 131 3.44 2.33 21.58
CA VAL A 131 4.32 3.51 21.56
C VAL A 131 3.67 4.69 22.27
N SER A 132 2.38 4.93 22.01
CA SER A 132 1.65 6.02 22.66
C SER A 132 1.55 5.84 24.17
N ASN A 133 1.31 4.61 24.66
CA ASN A 133 1.22 4.31 26.08
C ASN A 133 2.59 4.41 26.78
N VAL A 134 3.66 3.91 26.15
CA VAL A 134 5.03 4.03 26.66
C VAL A 134 5.42 5.50 26.80
N ILE A 135 5.18 6.32 25.77
CA ILE A 135 5.46 7.76 25.84
C ILE A 135 4.61 8.43 26.92
N ARG A 136 3.32 8.06 27.05
CA ARG A 136 2.45 8.61 28.10
C ARG A 136 2.94 8.28 29.51
N ALA A 137 3.51 7.09 29.71
CA ALA A 137 4.04 6.65 31.00
C ALA A 137 5.39 7.30 31.35
N LEU A 138 6.25 7.54 30.36
CA LEU A 138 7.62 8.00 30.59
C LEU A 138 7.80 9.52 30.46
N VAL A 139 6.94 10.20 29.70
CA VAL A 139 7.13 11.61 29.33
C VAL A 139 5.99 12.47 29.89
N PRO A 140 6.28 13.50 30.69
CA PRO A 140 5.29 14.48 31.17
C PRO A 140 4.51 15.17 30.03
N LYS A 141 3.24 15.53 30.25
CA LYS A 141 2.33 16.04 29.20
C LYS A 141 2.80 17.36 28.58
N ASP A 142 3.38 18.24 29.39
CA ASP A 142 3.88 19.57 29.06
C ASP A 142 5.01 19.55 28.03
N VAL A 143 5.88 18.53 28.05
CA VAL A 143 7.02 18.44 27.14
C VAL A 143 6.76 17.59 25.88
N ARG A 144 5.55 17.03 25.73
CA ARG A 144 5.23 16.18 24.57
C ARG A 144 5.17 16.97 23.26
N MET A 145 4.73 18.22 23.24
CA MET A 145 4.84 19.18 22.10
C MET A 145 4.79 18.57 20.66
N GLY A 146 3.88 17.64 20.38
CA GLY A 146 3.68 17.01 19.07
C GLY A 146 4.69 15.94 18.61
N TRP A 147 5.92 15.88 19.16
CA TRP A 147 6.93 14.91 18.74
C TRP A 147 6.53 13.42 18.93
N PRO A 148 5.72 13.03 19.94
CA PRO A 148 5.27 11.65 20.10
C PRO A 148 4.49 11.17 18.89
N SER A 149 3.67 12.03 18.29
CA SER A 149 2.90 11.68 17.08
C SER A 149 3.83 11.36 15.91
N LEU A 150 4.93 12.11 15.75
CA LEU A 150 5.92 11.85 14.71
C LEU A 150 6.68 10.54 14.95
N VAL A 151 7.04 10.25 16.21
CA VAL A 151 7.68 8.98 16.58
C VAL A 151 6.74 7.81 16.35
N THR A 152 5.48 7.90 16.77
CA THR A 152 4.47 6.87 16.54
C THR A 152 4.24 6.66 15.04
N ALA A 153 4.14 7.72 14.23
CA ALA A 153 4.03 7.63 12.78
C ALA A 153 5.22 6.87 12.16
N ALA A 154 6.44 7.18 12.59
CA ALA A 154 7.65 6.50 12.10
C ALA A 154 7.63 5.00 12.47
N VAL A 155 7.25 4.65 13.71
CA VAL A 155 7.14 3.24 14.13
C VAL A 155 6.07 2.50 13.33
N VAL A 156 4.90 3.09 13.12
CA VAL A 156 3.83 2.48 12.29
C VAL A 156 4.33 2.19 10.88
N LEU A 157 5.04 3.12 10.24
CA LEU A 157 5.63 2.90 8.92
C LEU A 157 6.70 1.80 8.92
N LEU A 158 7.53 1.72 9.96
CA LEU A 158 8.53 0.65 10.11
C LEU A 158 7.87 -0.72 10.30
N VAL A 159 6.82 -0.81 11.11
CA VAL A 159 6.03 -2.03 11.31
C VAL A 159 5.36 -2.44 10.00
N TYR A 160 4.80 -1.50 9.24
CA TYR A 160 4.26 -1.77 7.91
C TYR A 160 5.33 -2.29 6.93
N ILE A 161 6.51 -1.66 6.91
CA ILE A 161 7.64 -2.14 6.08
C ILE A 161 8.01 -3.57 6.46
N GLY A 162 8.14 -3.86 7.75
CA GLY A 162 8.41 -5.21 8.26
C GLY A 162 7.31 -6.18 7.84
N TRP A 163 6.04 -5.79 8.00
CA TRP A 163 4.87 -6.60 7.64
C TRP A 163 4.89 -7.01 6.17
N VAL A 164 5.09 -6.06 5.26
CA VAL A 164 5.16 -6.32 3.81
C VAL A 164 6.36 -7.23 3.48
N ARG A 165 7.52 -6.97 4.07
CA ARG A 165 8.73 -7.78 3.82
C ARG A 165 8.58 -9.22 4.32
N LEU A 166 7.90 -9.42 5.45
CA LEU A 166 7.67 -10.75 6.04
C LEU A 166 6.58 -11.53 5.30
N THR A 167 5.45 -10.89 5.00
CA THR A 167 4.26 -11.58 4.47
C THR A 167 4.22 -11.63 2.96
N GLU A 168 4.76 -10.63 2.26
CA GLU A 168 4.68 -10.52 0.80
C GLU A 168 6.06 -10.56 0.11
N ARG A 169 7.15 -10.53 0.89
CA ARG A 169 8.54 -10.73 0.41
C ARG A 169 8.97 -9.84 -0.77
N ARG A 170 8.36 -8.67 -0.90
CA ARG A 170 8.61 -7.72 -2.00
C ARG A 170 9.13 -6.38 -1.48
N PRO A 171 9.71 -5.52 -2.36
CA PRO A 171 9.99 -4.13 -2.00
C PRO A 171 8.72 -3.33 -1.72
N VAL A 172 8.81 -2.40 -0.76
CA VAL A 172 7.72 -1.53 -0.28
C VAL A 172 7.64 -0.27 -1.14
N ALA A 173 7.27 -0.43 -2.40
CA ALA A 173 7.30 0.63 -3.42
C ALA A 173 6.39 1.82 -3.09
N GLU A 174 5.29 1.58 -2.39
CA GLU A 174 4.31 2.60 -1.98
C GLU A 174 4.86 3.59 -0.94
N LEU A 175 5.98 3.28 -0.30
CA LEU A 175 6.76 4.17 0.57
C LEU A 175 8.06 4.67 -0.08
N ALA A 176 8.18 4.59 -1.41
CA ALA A 176 9.35 5.08 -2.12
C ALA A 176 9.62 6.57 -1.82
N ARG A 177 10.87 6.89 -1.46
CA ARG A 177 11.32 8.23 -1.05
C ARG A 177 11.39 9.29 -2.17
N PRO A 178 11.77 8.97 -3.43
CA PRO A 178 11.95 10.00 -4.45
C PRO A 178 10.65 10.80 -4.69
N GLY A 179 10.65 12.09 -4.38
CA GLY A 179 9.46 12.95 -4.52
C GLY A 179 8.44 12.86 -3.39
N ALA A 180 8.71 12.10 -2.31
CA ALA A 180 7.82 11.95 -1.16
C ALA A 180 7.41 13.29 -0.53
N VAL A 181 8.39 14.17 -0.28
CA VAL A 181 8.14 15.49 0.30
C VAL A 181 7.24 16.33 -0.60
N ARG A 182 7.51 16.34 -1.91
CA ARG A 182 6.69 17.08 -2.88
C ARG A 182 5.25 16.57 -2.91
N GLU A 183 5.05 15.26 -2.88
CA GLU A 183 3.71 14.66 -2.85
C GLU A 183 2.98 14.95 -1.54
N ALA A 184 3.65 14.81 -0.40
CA ALA A 184 3.06 15.13 0.90
C ALA A 184 2.67 16.61 1.00
N LEU A 185 3.52 17.54 0.54
CA LEU A 185 3.21 18.97 0.52
C LEU A 185 2.10 19.32 -0.47
N ALA A 186 2.13 18.76 -1.68
CA ALA A 186 1.05 18.95 -2.66
C ALA A 186 -0.28 18.41 -2.13
N GLY A 187 -0.25 17.27 -1.44
CA GLY A 187 -1.40 16.70 -0.76
C GLY A 187 -1.89 17.62 0.35
N LEU A 188 -1.01 18.11 1.22
CA LEU A 188 -1.34 19.02 2.31
C LEU A 188 -2.09 20.26 1.80
N VAL A 189 -1.56 20.88 0.74
CA VAL A 189 -2.18 22.04 0.09
C VAL A 189 -3.52 21.66 -0.55
N GLY A 190 -3.61 20.50 -1.21
CA GLY A 190 -4.84 20.01 -1.81
C GLY A 190 -5.94 19.75 -0.78
N GLY A 191 -5.62 19.07 0.32
CA GLY A 191 -6.54 18.82 1.44
C GLY A 191 -7.02 20.11 2.08
N PHE A 192 -6.10 21.05 2.32
CA PHE A 192 -6.45 22.39 2.80
C PHE A 192 -7.41 23.12 1.85
N ALA A 193 -7.11 23.11 0.54
CA ALA A 193 -7.92 23.81 -0.45
C ALA A 193 -9.35 23.24 -0.54
N LEU A 194 -9.51 21.91 -0.43
CA LEU A 194 -10.82 21.28 -0.39
C LEU A 194 -11.63 21.72 0.82
N VAL A 195 -11.01 21.74 2.01
CA VAL A 195 -11.68 22.20 3.24
C VAL A 195 -12.01 23.69 3.16
N ALA A 196 -11.09 24.51 2.68
CA ALA A 196 -11.33 25.94 2.51
C ALA A 196 -12.54 26.20 1.60
N LEU A 197 -12.71 25.41 0.54
CA LEU A 197 -13.89 25.47 -0.32
C LEU A 197 -15.17 25.04 0.42
N VAL A 198 -15.14 23.92 1.16
CA VAL A 198 -16.30 23.47 1.95
C VAL A 198 -16.71 24.52 2.99
N VAL A 199 -15.75 25.09 3.71
CA VAL A 199 -16.00 26.16 4.70
C VAL A 199 -16.51 27.43 4.04
N ALA A 200 -15.97 27.82 2.88
CA ALA A 200 -16.48 28.97 2.13
C ALA A 200 -17.94 28.79 1.70
N LEU A 201 -18.30 27.61 1.18
CA LEU A 201 -19.69 27.28 0.84
C LEU A 201 -20.60 27.27 2.07
N ALA A 202 -20.11 26.74 3.19
CA ALA A 202 -20.82 26.74 4.47
C ALA A 202 -21.06 28.17 4.99
N ALA A 203 -20.07 29.05 4.84
CA ALA A 203 -20.19 30.47 5.21
C ALA A 203 -21.21 31.20 4.30
N MET A 204 -21.15 30.96 2.98
CA MET A 204 -22.12 31.50 2.02
C MET A 204 -23.55 31.02 2.29
N ALA A 205 -23.70 29.77 2.74
CA ALA A 205 -24.98 29.20 3.14
C ALA A 205 -25.43 29.64 4.55
N GLY A 206 -24.66 30.48 5.24
CA GLY A 206 -25.00 31.01 6.57
C GLY A 206 -24.90 30.00 7.71
N VAL A 207 -24.27 28.84 7.49
CA VAL A 207 -24.12 27.78 8.51
C VAL A 207 -22.76 27.79 9.19
N TYR A 208 -21.81 28.59 8.71
CA TYR A 208 -20.50 28.80 9.34
C TYR A 208 -20.22 30.29 9.55
N TYR A 209 -19.70 30.65 10.72
CA TYR A 209 -19.21 31.99 11.01
C TYR A 209 -17.99 31.95 11.93
N VAL A 210 -17.14 32.98 11.82
CA VAL A 210 -15.95 33.14 12.65
C VAL A 210 -16.33 33.92 13.91
N ALA A 211 -16.28 33.28 15.07
CA ALA A 211 -16.58 33.89 16.36
C ALA A 211 -15.38 34.65 16.96
N ALA A 212 -14.16 34.21 16.65
CA ALA A 212 -12.93 34.89 17.05
C ALA A 212 -11.78 34.53 16.10
N ALA A 213 -10.74 35.35 16.08
CA ALA A 213 -9.49 35.08 15.36
C ALA A 213 -8.29 35.33 16.30
N PRO A 214 -7.95 34.37 17.19
CA PRO A 214 -6.85 34.52 18.13
C PRO A 214 -5.48 34.76 17.46
N GLY A 215 -5.35 34.40 16.19
CA GLY A 215 -4.15 34.63 15.40
C GLY A 215 -3.13 33.51 15.51
N TRP A 216 -1.97 33.71 14.88
CA TRP A 216 -0.93 32.71 14.77
C TRP A 216 -0.20 32.47 16.10
N SER A 217 0.14 31.22 16.38
CA SER A 217 1.08 30.85 17.45
C SER A 217 1.89 29.59 17.09
N LEU A 218 3.07 29.42 17.71
CA LEU A 218 3.88 28.21 17.53
C LEU A 218 3.16 26.94 18.00
N LEU A 219 2.17 27.06 18.89
CA LEU A 219 1.37 25.93 19.37
C LEU A 219 0.54 25.29 18.26
N LEU A 220 0.26 26.00 17.16
CA LEU A 220 -0.46 25.46 16.00
C LEU A 220 0.34 24.37 15.26
N LEU A 221 1.64 24.25 15.50
CA LEU A 221 2.45 23.14 14.95
C LEU A 221 2.17 21.80 15.63
N VAL A 222 1.65 21.80 16.86
CA VAL A 222 1.36 20.56 17.61
C VAL A 222 0.21 19.77 16.95
N PRO A 223 -0.96 20.38 16.65
CA PRO A 223 -1.99 19.71 15.86
C PRO A 223 -1.51 19.23 14.49
N LEU A 224 -0.61 19.96 13.81
CA LEU A 224 -0.10 19.51 12.51
C LEU A 224 0.61 18.15 12.62
N ALA A 225 1.44 17.95 13.65
CA ALA A 225 2.09 16.66 13.90
C ALA A 225 1.08 15.55 14.23
N GLN A 226 0.01 15.88 14.97
CA GLN A 226 -1.06 14.93 15.29
C GLN A 226 -1.85 14.52 14.04
N MET A 227 -2.20 15.49 13.18
CA MET A 227 -2.92 15.23 11.93
C MET A 227 -2.05 14.51 10.90
N ALA A 228 -0.75 14.78 10.87
CA ALA A 228 0.20 14.00 10.08
C ALA A 228 0.23 12.53 10.54
N PHE A 229 0.23 12.29 11.86
CA PHE A 229 0.14 10.92 12.40
C PHE A 229 -1.18 10.24 12.03
N ALA A 230 -2.32 10.92 12.17
CA ALA A 230 -3.64 10.40 11.78
C ALA A 230 -3.65 9.99 10.30
N GLY A 231 -3.18 10.87 9.41
CA GLY A 231 -3.03 10.55 7.99
C GLY A 231 -2.09 9.36 7.75
N VAL A 232 -0.95 9.27 8.44
CA VAL A 232 -0.04 8.12 8.30
C VAL A 232 -0.71 6.81 8.70
N ILE A 233 -1.33 6.74 9.87
CA ILE A 233 -1.89 5.48 10.37
C ILE A 233 -3.07 5.02 9.51
N GLU A 234 -4.01 5.92 9.21
CA GLU A 234 -5.20 5.57 8.44
C GLU A 234 -4.86 5.25 6.98
N GLU A 235 -4.04 6.05 6.31
CA GLU A 235 -3.67 5.75 4.92
C GLU A 235 -2.83 4.47 4.81
N THR A 236 -1.99 4.16 5.81
CA THR A 236 -1.24 2.90 5.82
C THR A 236 -2.17 1.70 6.01
N MET A 237 -3.16 1.80 6.92
CA MET A 237 -4.15 0.75 7.16
C MET A 237 -5.06 0.55 5.93
N PHE A 238 -5.64 1.62 5.40
CA PHE A 238 -6.65 1.51 4.35
C PHE A 238 -6.08 1.46 2.94
N ARG A 239 -5.02 2.21 2.61
CA ARG A 239 -4.45 2.24 1.24
C ARG A 239 -3.27 1.31 1.13
N GLY A 240 -2.39 1.33 2.13
CA GLY A 240 -1.21 0.47 2.17
C GLY A 240 -1.55 -1.01 2.35
N LEU A 241 -2.55 -1.34 3.17
CA LEU A 241 -2.89 -2.72 3.52
C LEU A 241 -4.20 -3.19 2.87
N VAL A 242 -5.36 -2.63 3.28
CA VAL A 242 -6.67 -3.09 2.80
C VAL A 242 -6.77 -2.96 1.28
N PHE A 243 -6.69 -1.74 0.74
CA PHE A 243 -6.81 -1.48 -0.69
C PHE A 243 -5.82 -2.32 -1.49
N ARG A 244 -4.53 -2.31 -1.12
CA ARG A 244 -3.49 -2.94 -1.91
C ARG A 244 -3.63 -4.46 -1.98
N ILE A 245 -3.89 -5.11 -0.85
CA ILE A 245 -4.09 -6.57 -0.81
C ILE A 245 -5.37 -6.94 -1.55
N THR A 246 -6.45 -6.18 -1.36
CA THR A 246 -7.70 -6.39 -2.10
C THR A 246 -7.53 -6.16 -3.60
N GLU A 247 -6.73 -5.18 -4.03
CA GLU A 247 -6.46 -4.90 -5.44
C GLU A 247 -5.73 -6.08 -6.11
N GLY A 248 -4.77 -6.69 -5.41
CA GLY A 248 -4.10 -7.89 -5.90
C GLY A 248 -5.03 -9.10 -6.04
N ALA A 249 -6.09 -9.18 -5.23
CA ALA A 249 -7.02 -10.31 -5.23
C ALA A 249 -8.23 -10.12 -6.16
N LEU A 250 -8.81 -8.91 -6.21
CA LEU A 250 -10.10 -8.63 -6.83
C LEU A 250 -10.04 -7.53 -7.91
N GLY A 251 -8.88 -6.89 -8.08
CA GLY A 251 -8.71 -5.75 -8.98
C GLY A 251 -9.07 -4.41 -8.37
N THR A 252 -8.83 -3.33 -9.13
CA THR A 252 -8.83 -1.96 -8.63
C THR A 252 -10.22 -1.46 -8.19
N TRP A 253 -11.28 -1.71 -8.95
CA TRP A 253 -12.60 -1.19 -8.61
C TRP A 253 -13.19 -1.80 -7.32
N PRO A 254 -13.16 -3.14 -7.13
CA PRO A 254 -13.53 -3.71 -5.84
C PRO A 254 -12.65 -3.20 -4.69
N ALA A 255 -11.35 -3.00 -4.91
CA ALA A 255 -10.46 -2.44 -3.89
C ALA A 255 -10.83 -1.00 -3.49
N VAL A 256 -11.17 -0.13 -4.45
CA VAL A 256 -11.69 1.22 -4.16
C VAL A 256 -12.96 1.11 -3.32
N ALA A 257 -13.94 0.30 -3.75
CA ALA A 257 -15.22 0.18 -3.05
C ALA A 257 -15.05 -0.37 -1.62
N ILE A 258 -14.36 -1.50 -1.46
CA ILE A 258 -14.19 -2.17 -0.17
C ILE A 258 -13.41 -1.30 0.81
N SER A 259 -12.26 -0.75 0.41
CA SER A 259 -11.46 0.10 1.31
C SER A 259 -12.20 1.37 1.73
N SER A 260 -12.98 1.97 0.82
CA SER A 260 -13.75 3.19 1.10
C SER A 260 -14.92 2.94 2.04
N VAL A 261 -15.67 1.85 1.83
CA VAL A 261 -16.77 1.47 2.73
C VAL A 261 -16.23 1.11 4.11
N LEU A 262 -15.14 0.33 4.20
CA LEU A 262 -14.53 0.01 5.49
C LEU A 262 -14.02 1.26 6.21
N PHE A 263 -13.48 2.24 5.47
CA PHE A 263 -13.09 3.54 6.03
C PHE A 263 -14.31 4.27 6.60
N GLY A 264 -15.42 4.34 5.85
CA GLY A 264 -16.66 4.96 6.33
C GLY A 264 -17.26 4.27 7.56
N LEU A 265 -17.24 2.93 7.59
CA LEU A 265 -17.72 2.14 8.72
C LEU A 265 -16.86 2.32 9.98
N ALA A 266 -15.54 2.50 9.84
CA ALA A 266 -14.66 2.75 10.98
C ALA A 266 -15.01 4.04 11.74
N HIS A 267 -15.64 5.01 11.05
CA HIS A 267 -16.05 6.29 11.62
C HIS A 267 -17.39 6.24 12.36
N LEU A 268 -18.11 5.11 12.35
CA LEU A 268 -19.35 4.93 13.14
C LEU A 268 -19.11 5.07 14.65
N SER A 269 -17.90 4.79 15.10
CA SER A 269 -17.50 4.96 16.51
C SER A 269 -17.55 6.41 16.99
N ALA A 270 -17.47 7.37 16.06
CA ALA A 270 -17.52 8.80 16.34
C ALA A 270 -18.87 9.46 16.01
N GLY A 271 -19.80 8.73 15.37
CA GLY A 271 -21.15 9.20 15.06
C GLY A 271 -21.93 8.20 14.21
N THR A 272 -23.25 8.07 14.44
CA THR A 272 -24.07 6.97 13.88
C THR A 272 -24.94 7.36 12.68
N GLY A 273 -24.80 8.58 12.14
CA GLY A 273 -25.65 9.09 11.06
C GLY A 273 -25.27 8.58 9.65
N LEU A 274 -26.26 8.46 8.76
CA LEU A 274 -26.03 8.07 7.35
C LEU A 274 -25.03 8.98 6.64
N LEU A 275 -25.09 10.29 6.88
CA LEU A 275 -24.15 11.26 6.30
C LEU A 275 -22.72 11.11 6.83
N VAL A 276 -22.53 10.60 8.06
CA VAL A 276 -21.20 10.28 8.60
C VAL A 276 -20.57 9.17 7.76
N VAL A 277 -21.27 8.06 7.60
CA VAL A 277 -20.78 6.91 6.83
C VAL A 277 -20.61 7.26 5.36
N ALA A 278 -21.57 7.97 4.76
CA ALA A 278 -21.51 8.37 3.37
C ALA A 278 -20.37 9.37 3.11
N GLY A 279 -20.23 10.40 3.94
CA GLY A 279 -19.17 11.41 3.84
C GLY A 279 -17.79 10.78 4.00
N ALA A 280 -17.58 9.99 5.05
CA ALA A 280 -16.33 9.27 5.27
C ALA A 280 -16.04 8.25 4.16
N SER A 281 -17.05 7.54 3.63
CA SER A 281 -16.86 6.63 2.49
C SER A 281 -16.43 7.39 1.22
N VAL A 282 -17.01 8.56 0.95
CA VAL A 282 -16.62 9.38 -0.21
C VAL A 282 -15.22 9.99 -0.04
N ALA A 283 -14.83 10.40 1.17
CA ALA A 283 -13.44 10.70 1.50
C ALA A 283 -12.55 9.47 1.27
N GLY A 284 -13.07 8.28 1.62
CA GLY A 284 -12.50 6.99 1.33
C GLY A 284 -12.06 6.83 -0.14
N VAL A 285 -12.98 7.18 -1.05
CA VAL A 285 -12.77 7.15 -2.49
C VAL A 285 -11.77 8.23 -2.92
N LEU A 286 -11.84 9.44 -2.36
CA LEU A 286 -10.88 10.52 -2.65
C LEU A 286 -9.45 10.07 -2.37
N PHE A 287 -9.19 9.54 -1.17
CA PHE A 287 -7.87 9.07 -0.78
C PHE A 287 -7.39 7.90 -1.65
N ALA A 288 -8.27 6.94 -1.96
CA ALA A 288 -7.94 5.87 -2.91
C ALA A 288 -7.58 6.42 -4.31
N ALA A 289 -8.27 7.46 -4.78
CA ALA A 289 -7.97 8.13 -6.04
C ALA A 289 -6.59 8.81 -6.02
N THR A 290 -6.22 9.48 -4.92
CA THR A 290 -4.89 10.09 -4.77
C THR A 290 -3.77 9.04 -4.73
N TYR A 291 -4.01 7.90 -4.07
CA TYR A 291 -3.10 6.76 -4.10
C TYR A 291 -2.94 6.23 -5.52
N LEU A 292 -4.03 6.08 -6.28
CA LEU A 292 -3.99 5.59 -7.66
C LEU A 292 -3.23 6.50 -8.63
N LEU A 293 -3.13 7.81 -8.35
CA LEU A 293 -2.36 8.75 -9.17
C LEU A 293 -0.85 8.56 -9.10
N THR A 294 -0.35 8.06 -7.96
CA THR A 294 1.10 8.01 -7.67
C THR A 294 1.59 6.60 -7.35
N ARG A 295 0.67 5.68 -7.01
CA ARG A 295 0.92 4.38 -6.39
C ARG A 295 1.77 4.47 -5.12
N ARG A 296 1.72 5.62 -4.45
CA ARG A 296 2.45 5.94 -3.22
C ARG A 296 1.52 6.57 -2.19
N LEU A 297 1.86 6.39 -0.91
CA LEU A 297 1.04 6.87 0.19
C LEU A 297 1.18 8.37 0.45
N TRP A 298 2.30 8.99 0.06
CA TRP A 298 2.65 10.37 0.47
C TRP A 298 1.60 11.42 0.06
N LEU A 299 1.05 11.32 -1.15
CA LEU A 299 0.00 12.24 -1.59
C LEU A 299 -1.28 12.07 -0.76
N SER A 300 -1.72 10.83 -0.53
CA SER A 300 -2.90 10.52 0.27
C SER A 300 -2.75 10.99 1.72
N ILE A 301 -1.59 10.71 2.32
CA ILE A 301 -1.23 11.16 3.68
C ILE A 301 -1.27 12.68 3.75
N GLY A 302 -0.71 13.36 2.73
CA GLY A 302 -0.74 14.81 2.64
C GLY A 302 -2.17 15.36 2.58
N VAL A 303 -3.00 14.85 1.68
CA VAL A 303 -4.42 15.28 1.54
C VAL A 303 -5.16 15.07 2.84
N HIS A 304 -4.99 13.92 3.47
CA HIS A 304 -5.61 13.59 4.75
C HIS A 304 -5.17 14.56 5.84
N ALA A 305 -3.86 14.72 6.05
CA ALA A 305 -3.33 15.62 7.07
C ALA A 305 -3.74 17.08 6.83
N GLY A 306 -3.72 17.54 5.58
CA GLY A 306 -4.13 18.88 5.19
C GLY A 306 -5.62 19.14 5.44
N TRP A 307 -6.46 18.16 5.15
CA TRP A 307 -7.90 18.20 5.44
C TRP A 307 -8.16 18.32 6.95
N ASN A 308 -7.63 17.40 7.75
CA ASN A 308 -7.86 17.39 9.20
C ASN A 308 -7.28 18.64 9.88
N TYR A 309 -6.09 19.08 9.45
CA TYR A 309 -5.46 20.29 9.98
C TYR A 309 -6.26 21.55 9.64
N ALA A 310 -6.76 21.66 8.40
CA ALA A 310 -7.60 22.78 8.00
C ALA A 310 -8.91 22.83 8.81
N LEU A 311 -9.62 21.70 8.94
CA LEU A 311 -10.85 21.66 9.72
C LEU A 311 -10.61 22.01 11.19
N GLY A 312 -9.72 21.28 11.86
CA GLY A 312 -9.55 21.41 13.31
C GLY A 312 -8.79 22.66 13.73
N THR A 313 -7.67 22.97 13.06
CA THR A 313 -6.72 24.00 13.53
C THR A 313 -6.90 25.34 12.80
N ILE A 314 -7.31 25.33 11.53
CA ILE A 314 -7.48 26.60 10.80
C ILE A 314 -8.88 27.16 11.00
N PHE A 315 -9.91 26.33 10.80
CA PHE A 315 -11.31 26.78 10.83
C PHE A 315 -12.07 26.40 12.12
N SER A 316 -11.46 25.63 13.03
CA SER A 316 -12.04 25.20 14.32
C SER A 316 -13.40 24.50 14.19
N VAL A 317 -13.51 23.64 13.20
CA VAL A 317 -14.61 22.72 12.97
C VAL A 317 -14.26 21.35 13.58
N PRO A 318 -15.21 20.60 14.17
CA PRO A 318 -14.94 19.24 14.63
C PRO A 318 -14.31 18.38 13.53
N VAL A 319 -13.34 17.56 13.91
CA VAL A 319 -12.67 16.60 13.03
C VAL A 319 -13.10 15.22 13.47
N SER A 320 -13.92 14.56 12.64
CA SER A 320 -14.52 13.27 12.91
C SER A 320 -15.21 13.22 14.28
N GLY A 321 -15.99 14.25 14.58
CA GLY A 321 -16.71 14.40 15.86
C GLY A 321 -15.86 14.71 17.09
N GLN A 322 -14.53 14.87 16.97
CA GLN A 322 -13.68 15.18 18.11
C GLN A 322 -13.63 16.67 18.46
N GLU A 323 -13.40 16.94 19.75
CA GLU A 323 -13.34 18.29 20.33
C GLU A 323 -12.19 19.15 19.77
N ARG A 324 -12.36 20.47 19.87
CA ARG A 324 -11.49 21.49 19.29
C ARG A 324 -10.22 21.69 20.13
N GLY A 325 -9.07 21.77 19.47
CA GLY A 325 -7.80 22.21 20.05
C GLY A 325 -7.53 23.71 19.83
N PRO A 326 -6.29 24.18 20.08
CA PRO A 326 -5.86 25.51 19.67
C PRO A 326 -6.10 25.72 18.17
N ALA A 327 -6.64 26.89 17.79
CA ALA A 327 -6.99 27.18 16.40
C ALA A 327 -6.66 28.62 16.01
N LEU A 328 -6.40 28.83 14.71
CA LEU A 328 -6.15 30.14 14.11
C LEU A 328 -7.42 30.99 14.09
N LEU A 329 -8.54 30.38 13.68
CA LEU A 329 -9.88 30.95 13.72
C LEU A 329 -10.77 30.07 14.60
N VAL A 330 -11.63 30.69 15.39
CA VAL A 330 -12.67 30.02 16.17
C VAL A 330 -13.97 30.05 15.37
N GLY A 331 -14.13 29.08 14.48
CA GLY A 331 -15.36 28.87 13.74
C GLY A 331 -16.48 28.27 14.58
N ARG A 332 -17.71 28.64 14.26
CA ARG A 332 -18.94 28.05 14.81
C ARG A 332 -19.85 27.60 13.68
N LEU A 333 -20.50 26.48 13.92
CA LEU A 333 -21.48 25.89 13.02
C LEU A 333 -22.87 26.04 13.60
N THR A 334 -23.83 26.44 12.78
CA THR A 334 -25.24 26.56 13.12
C THR A 334 -26.11 26.09 11.96
N GLY A 335 -27.40 25.89 12.21
CA GLY A 335 -28.36 25.46 11.20
C GLY A 335 -28.50 23.93 11.10
N PRO A 336 -29.20 23.44 10.08
CA PRO A 336 -29.64 22.05 10.03
C PRO A 336 -28.48 21.07 9.85
N GLU A 337 -28.56 19.92 10.52
CA GLU A 337 -27.46 18.94 10.59
C GLU A 337 -27.01 18.41 9.22
N TRP A 338 -27.90 18.28 8.25
CA TRP A 338 -27.52 17.83 6.91
C TRP A 338 -26.59 18.83 6.17
N LEU A 339 -26.57 20.10 6.60
CA LEU A 339 -25.79 21.18 6.00
C LEU A 339 -24.59 21.59 6.87
N SER A 340 -24.77 21.63 8.20
CA SER A 340 -23.69 21.94 9.15
C SER A 340 -22.86 20.71 9.54
N GLY A 341 -23.41 19.51 9.35
CA GLY A 341 -22.86 18.24 9.82
C GLY A 341 -23.05 17.97 11.31
N GLY A 342 -23.82 18.82 12.01
CA GLY A 342 -24.17 18.63 13.42
C GLY A 342 -22.95 18.51 14.34
N ALA A 343 -23.02 17.60 15.31
CA ALA A 343 -21.93 17.33 16.24
C ALA A 343 -20.68 16.73 15.56
N TYR A 344 -20.86 16.03 14.44
CA TYR A 344 -19.75 15.44 13.69
C TYR A 344 -18.90 16.47 12.95
N GLY A 345 -19.52 17.62 12.60
CA GLY A 345 -18.88 18.71 11.85
C GLY A 345 -19.05 18.57 10.34
N LEU A 346 -18.50 19.53 9.58
CA LEU A 346 -18.75 19.69 8.14
C LEU A 346 -18.46 18.44 7.30
N GLU A 347 -17.66 17.50 7.79
CA GLU A 347 -17.41 16.21 7.13
C GLU A 347 -18.68 15.37 6.92
N ALA A 348 -19.67 15.51 7.81
CA ALA A 348 -20.99 14.89 7.69
C ALA A 348 -22.03 15.83 7.05
N SER A 349 -21.61 16.77 6.21
CA SER A 349 -22.51 17.66 5.46
C SER A 349 -22.64 17.26 3.99
N VAL A 350 -23.75 17.62 3.36
CA VAL A 350 -23.91 17.48 1.91
C VAL A 350 -22.91 18.34 1.12
N LEU A 351 -22.40 19.42 1.71
CA LEU A 351 -21.38 20.28 1.08
C LEU A 351 -20.06 19.51 0.93
N ALA A 352 -19.59 18.89 2.01
CA ALA A 352 -18.41 18.04 1.95
C ALA A 352 -18.63 16.85 1.02
N LEU A 353 -19.79 16.19 1.09
CA LEU A 353 -20.13 15.08 0.20
C LEU A 353 -20.03 15.47 -1.28
N ALA A 354 -20.57 16.62 -1.66
CA ALA A 354 -20.54 17.11 -3.04
C ALA A 354 -19.11 17.51 -3.47
N VAL A 355 -18.42 18.34 -2.68
CA VAL A 355 -17.06 18.82 -3.01
C VAL A 355 -16.07 17.65 -3.11
N VAL A 356 -16.07 16.76 -2.12
CA VAL A 356 -15.20 15.59 -2.08
C VAL A 356 -15.59 14.59 -3.17
N GLY A 357 -16.88 14.39 -3.45
CA GLY A 357 -17.35 13.52 -4.53
C GLY A 357 -16.89 13.99 -5.91
N VAL A 358 -16.98 15.29 -6.19
CA VAL A 358 -16.46 15.88 -7.44
C VAL A 358 -14.93 15.75 -7.52
N ALA A 359 -14.22 16.02 -6.42
CA ALA A 359 -12.77 15.87 -6.40
C ALA A 359 -12.34 14.40 -6.61
N ALA A 360 -12.98 13.46 -5.92
CA ALA A 360 -12.71 12.03 -6.02
C ALA A 360 -12.93 11.50 -7.44
N THR A 361 -14.08 11.83 -8.05
CA THR A 361 -14.40 11.43 -9.44
C THR A 361 -13.43 12.05 -10.45
N SER A 362 -13.07 13.32 -10.28
CA SER A 362 -12.09 14.01 -11.13
C SER A 362 -10.70 13.38 -11.05
N LEU A 363 -10.25 13.01 -9.84
CA LEU A 363 -8.95 12.38 -9.63
C LEU A 363 -8.93 10.92 -10.13
N LEU A 364 -10.02 10.16 -9.98
CA LEU A 364 -10.16 8.83 -10.57
C LEU A 364 -10.10 8.90 -12.10
N TRP A 365 -10.79 9.88 -12.70
CA TRP A 365 -10.73 10.11 -14.14
C TRP A 365 -9.31 10.48 -14.59
N LEU A 366 -8.62 11.36 -13.86
CA LEU A 366 -7.24 11.74 -14.14
C LEU A 366 -6.29 10.54 -14.04
N ALA A 367 -6.45 9.70 -13.01
CA ALA A 367 -5.68 8.48 -12.83
C ALA A 367 -5.90 7.52 -14.00
N LYS A 368 -7.16 7.34 -14.43
CA LYS A 368 -7.51 6.50 -15.59
C LYS A 368 -6.85 7.02 -16.87
N ARG A 369 -6.87 8.35 -17.08
CA ARG A 369 -6.22 8.98 -18.25
C ARG A 369 -4.71 8.80 -18.26
N ARG A 370 -4.03 9.06 -17.14
CA ARG A 370 -2.57 8.90 -17.01
C ARG A 370 -2.11 7.47 -17.26
N ASN A 371 -2.97 6.49 -16.97
CA ASN A 371 -2.67 5.07 -17.12
C ASN A 371 -3.12 4.47 -18.46
N GLY A 372 -3.43 5.30 -19.47
CA GLY A 372 -3.79 4.83 -20.81
C GLY A 372 -5.21 4.28 -20.91
N GLY A 373 -6.13 4.76 -20.08
CA GLY A 373 -7.55 4.39 -20.11
C GLY A 373 -7.95 3.30 -19.12
N THR A 374 -7.00 2.73 -18.37
CA THR A 374 -7.27 1.71 -17.34
C THR A 374 -6.79 2.17 -15.97
N LEU A 375 -7.47 1.74 -14.90
CA LEU A 375 -7.00 1.97 -13.52
C LEU A 375 -6.20 0.79 -12.96
N ALA A 376 -6.08 -0.30 -13.73
CA ALA A 376 -5.44 -1.54 -13.31
C ALA A 376 -3.96 -1.31 -12.96
N ASN A 377 -3.52 -2.00 -11.90
CA ASN A 377 -2.11 -2.03 -11.53
C ASN A 377 -1.34 -2.86 -12.57
N ARG A 378 -0.50 -2.20 -13.37
CA ARG A 378 0.31 -2.87 -14.40
C ARG A 378 1.32 -3.87 -13.83
N ALA A 379 1.57 -3.85 -12.52
CA ALA A 379 2.45 -4.80 -11.84
C ALA A 379 1.82 -6.21 -11.66
N HIS A 380 0.54 -6.40 -11.98
CA HIS A 380 -0.12 -7.71 -11.93
C HIS A 380 -0.64 -8.18 -13.30
N SER A 381 -0.28 -7.47 -14.37
CA SER A 381 -0.73 -7.75 -15.73
C SER A 381 0.44 -7.85 -16.72
N GLY A 382 1.62 -8.22 -16.25
CA GLY A 382 2.84 -8.38 -17.06
C GLY A 382 3.47 -9.72 -16.77
#